data_AF-A0A4Q7X9F4-F1
#
_entry.id   AF-A0A4Q7X9F4-F1
#
_cell.length_a   1.000
_cell.length_b   1.000
_cell.length_c   1.000
_cell.angle_alpha   90.00
_cell.angle_beta   90.00
_cell.angle_gamma   90.00
#
_symmetry.space_group_name_H-M   'P 1'
#
loop_
_entity.id
_entity.type
_entity.pdbx_description
1 polymer ?
#
loop_
_entity_poly.entity_id
_entity_poly.type
_entity_poly.pdbx_seq_one_letter_code
_entity_poly.pdbx_strand_id
1 'polypeptide(L)'
;MTWLVGYRLGVVNVAAVNVLTELGTARWSAPEAMAFEIAQEGVRQAIGFYARPITAEEAAADPEVAVSRRTEQQAWAARGQELTPLDIRAIKRIRKEADDLLIIDDEDEDDDEEADDDGADVDADDDLAEGDEDEDEDDDGTLE
;
A
#
# COMPACT_ATOMS: atom_id res chain seq x y z
N MET A 1 28.76 -14.96 31.96
CA MET A 1 28.32 -13.74 32.67
C MET A 1 27.14 -13.15 31.92
N THR A 2 25.95 -13.20 32.50
CA THR A 2 24.72 -12.57 31.98
C THR A 2 24.59 -11.18 32.61
N TRP A 3 24.39 -10.15 31.78
CA TRP A 3 24.09 -8.79 32.22
C TRP A 3 22.62 -8.50 31.97
N LEU A 4 21.91 -8.08 33.01
CA LEU A 4 20.56 -7.53 32.91
C LEU A 4 20.68 -6.07 32.49
N VAL A 5 20.26 -5.75 31.27
CA VAL A 5 20.14 -4.36 30.81
C VAL A 5 18.65 -4.04 30.72
N GLY A 6 18.19 -3.13 31.58
CA GLY A 6 16.87 -2.52 31.49
C GLY A 6 16.94 -1.30 30.59
N TYR A 7 16.09 -1.23 29.56
CA TYR A 7 16.09 -0.11 28.62
C TYR A 7 15.00 0.90 28.98
N ARG A 8 15.40 2.18 29.09
CA ARG A 8 14.53 3.34 29.08
C ARG A 8 14.31 3.77 27.63
N LEU A 9 13.08 4.14 27.29
CA LEU A 9 12.69 4.75 26.01
C LEU A 9 13.64 5.89 25.61
N GLY A 10 14.22 5.81 24.41
CA GLY A 10 15.00 6.93 23.84
C GLY A 10 15.75 6.62 22.55
N VAL A 11 15.21 7.15 21.45
CA VAL A 11 15.86 7.56 20.18
C VAL A 11 16.25 6.47 19.16
N VAL A 12 15.62 6.63 17.99
CA VAL A 12 15.69 5.84 16.76
C VAL A 12 17.07 6.02 16.08
N ASN A 13 17.73 4.90 15.75
CA ASN A 13 18.91 4.87 14.88
C ASN A 13 18.54 4.14 13.57
N VAL A 14 18.55 4.87 12.46
CA VAL A 14 17.82 4.64 11.20
C VAL A 14 18.49 3.60 10.28
N ALA A 15 19.08 2.52 10.81
CA ALA A 15 19.69 1.48 9.96
C ALA A 15 19.55 0.02 10.44
N ALA A 16 18.95 -0.26 11.60
CA ALA A 16 18.88 -1.64 12.10
C ALA A 16 17.68 -1.96 13.01
N VAL A 17 16.60 -1.17 12.96
CA VAL A 17 15.38 -1.52 13.70
C VAL A 17 14.56 -2.45 12.81
N ASN A 18 15.01 -3.69 12.67
CA ASN A 18 14.09 -4.76 12.27
C ASN A 18 13.23 -5.05 13.51
N VAL A 19 12.13 -4.30 13.62
CA VAL A 19 11.15 -4.31 14.72
C VAL A 19 10.59 -5.71 14.98
N LEU A 20 10.83 -6.63 14.04
CA LEU A 20 10.35 -7.98 14.06
C LEU A 20 11.34 -8.96 14.71
N THR A 21 12.63 -8.63 14.83
CA THR A 21 13.65 -9.54 15.41
C THR A 21 13.30 -10.01 16.84
N GLU A 22 12.51 -9.23 17.58
CA GLU A 22 12.08 -9.51 18.96
C GLU A 22 10.75 -10.26 19.06
N LEU A 23 10.03 -10.50 17.96
CA LEU A 23 8.72 -11.17 17.92
C LEU A 23 8.81 -12.72 17.84
N GLY A 24 9.90 -13.29 18.37
CA GLY A 24 10.06 -14.71 18.74
C GLY A 24 10.00 -15.73 17.59
N THR A 25 11.14 -16.27 17.15
CA THR A 25 11.28 -17.50 16.30
C THR A 25 10.46 -17.60 15.00
N ALA A 26 9.66 -16.59 14.64
CA ALA A 26 9.01 -16.49 13.34
C ALA A 26 10.07 -16.08 12.31
N ARG A 27 10.36 -16.97 11.37
CA ARG A 27 11.19 -16.66 10.19
C ARG A 27 10.28 -15.98 9.17
N TRP A 28 10.37 -14.66 9.05
CA TRP A 28 9.82 -13.94 7.91
C TRP A 28 10.86 -13.80 6.81
N SER A 29 10.39 -13.80 5.57
CA SER A 29 11.18 -13.32 4.44
C SER A 29 11.33 -11.80 4.50
N ALA A 30 12.40 -11.27 3.91
CA ALA A 30 12.61 -9.82 3.84
C ALA A 30 11.42 -9.08 3.17
N PRO A 31 10.78 -9.60 2.12
CA PRO A 31 9.57 -9.00 1.55
C PRO A 31 8.39 -8.89 2.52
N GLU A 32 8.15 -9.90 3.35
CA GLU A 32 7.05 -9.89 4.33
C GLU A 32 7.29 -8.83 5.41
N ALA A 33 8.54 -8.71 5.88
CA ALA A 33 8.92 -7.66 6.83
C ALA A 33 8.69 -6.27 6.23
N MET A 34 9.13 -6.03 4.99
CA MET A 34 8.91 -4.76 4.31
C MET A 34 7.42 -4.45 4.10
N ALA A 35 6.61 -5.44 3.72
CA ALA A 35 5.17 -5.25 3.54
C ALA A 35 4.48 -4.83 4.84
N PHE A 36 4.87 -5.41 5.98
CA PHE A 36 4.38 -5.00 7.29
C PHE A 36 4.77 -3.57 7.63
N GLU A 37 6.04 -3.18 7.44
CA GLU A 37 6.49 -1.81 7.70
C GLU A 37 5.77 -0.78 6.83
N ILE A 38 5.56 -1.09 5.54
CA ILE A 38 4.80 -0.23 4.63
C ILE A 38 3.36 -0.04 5.14
N ALA A 39 2.71 -1.12 5.59
CA ALA A 39 1.36 -1.03 6.15
C ALA A 39 1.34 -0.21 7.45
N GLN A 40 2.32 -0.38 8.34
CA GLN A 40 2.45 0.43 9.56
C GLN A 40 2.68 1.91 9.26
N GLU A 41 3.42 2.22 8.20
CA GLU A 41 3.61 3.59 7.75
C GLU A 41 2.32 4.18 7.16
N GLY A 42 1.57 3.41 6.35
CA GLY A 42 0.25 3.81 5.86
C GLY A 42 -0.72 4.15 7.00
N VAL A 43 -0.71 3.38 8.09
CA VAL A 43 -1.49 3.70 9.30
C VAL A 43 -1.08 5.05 9.91
N ARG A 44 0.23 5.33 10.02
CA ARG A 44 0.71 6.61 10.58
C ARG A 44 0.31 7.79 9.71
N GLN A 45 0.39 7.64 8.39
CA GLN A 45 -0.02 8.67 7.44
C GLN A 45 -1.54 8.91 7.51
N ALA A 46 -2.34 7.84 7.56
CA ALA A 46 -3.80 7.95 7.75
C ALA A 46 -4.15 8.67 9.06
N ILE A 47 -3.45 8.39 10.17
CA ILE A 47 -3.64 9.11 11.44
C ILE A 47 -3.30 10.61 11.27
N GLY A 48 -2.21 10.90 10.55
CA GLY A 48 -1.76 12.26 10.25
C GLY A 48 -2.74 13.03 9.37
N PHE A 49 -3.35 12.38 8.38
CA PHE A 49 -4.35 12.96 7.48
C PHE A 49 -5.48 13.64 8.25
N TYR A 50 -5.98 13.01 9.32
CA TYR A 50 -7.07 13.57 10.12
C TYR A 50 -6.67 14.72 11.05
N ALA A 51 -5.39 14.93 11.36
CA ALA A 51 -4.98 15.88 12.39
C ALA A 51 -5.34 17.35 12.06
N ARG A 52 -5.13 17.77 10.80
CA ARG A 52 -5.44 19.12 10.35
C ARG A 52 -6.95 19.36 10.22
N PRO A 53 -7.74 18.48 9.56
CA PRO A 53 -9.20 18.62 9.51
C PRO A 53 -9.84 18.69 10.91
N ILE A 54 -9.45 17.82 11.85
CA ILE A 54 -9.97 17.86 13.22
C ILE A 54 -9.74 19.24 13.87
N THR A 55 -8.53 19.79 13.72
CA THR A 55 -8.20 21.12 14.27
C THR A 55 -9.05 22.22 13.63
N ALA A 56 -9.30 22.13 12.31
CA ALA A 56 -10.11 23.10 11.58
C ALA A 56 -11.58 23.06 12.02
N GLU A 57 -12.17 21.87 12.15
CA GLU A 57 -13.59 21.71 12.51
C GLU A 57 -13.87 22.08 13.98
N GLU A 58 -12.93 21.78 14.87
CA GLU A 58 -12.99 22.26 16.25
C GLU A 58 -13.01 23.80 16.32
N ALA A 59 -12.27 24.47 15.44
CA ALA A 59 -12.25 25.93 15.35
C ALA A 59 -13.50 26.50 14.66
N ALA A 60 -14.09 25.77 13.70
CA ALA A 60 -15.30 26.13 12.97
C ALA A 60 -16.60 25.93 13.77
N ALA A 61 -16.51 25.40 15.00
CA ALA A 61 -17.64 25.05 15.86
C ALA A 61 -18.58 23.98 15.27
N ASP A 62 -18.03 23.05 14.46
CA ASP A 62 -18.71 21.80 14.10
C ASP A 62 -18.13 20.62 14.91
N PRO A 63 -18.62 20.41 16.14
CA PRO A 63 -18.09 19.38 17.01
C PRO A 63 -18.44 17.97 16.53
N GLU A 64 -19.52 17.79 15.77
CA GLU A 64 -19.98 16.47 15.35
C GLU A 64 -19.06 15.91 14.26
N VAL A 65 -18.67 16.74 13.29
CA VAL A 65 -17.68 16.36 12.28
C VAL A 65 -16.33 16.07 12.92
N ALA A 66 -15.87 16.92 13.85
CA ALA A 66 -14.62 16.68 14.57
C ALA A 66 -14.63 15.36 15.36
N VAL A 67 -15.75 15.00 16.00
CA VAL A 67 -15.92 13.72 16.71
C VAL A 67 -15.88 12.53 15.74
N SER A 68 -16.56 12.64 14.60
CA SER A 68 -16.53 11.60 13.57
C SER A 68 -15.10 11.34 13.08
N ARG A 69 -14.37 12.41 12.73
CA ARG A 69 -12.97 12.30 12.27
C ARG A 69 -12.03 11.74 13.34
N ARG A 70 -12.21 12.09 14.63
CA ARG A 70 -11.45 11.46 15.73
C ARG A 70 -11.75 9.97 15.85
N THR A 71 -12.99 9.56 15.61
CA THR A 71 -13.36 8.15 15.63
C THR A 71 -12.66 7.39 14.51
N GLU A 72 -12.61 7.95 13.30
CA GLU A 72 -11.86 7.38 12.18
C GLU A 72 -10.35 7.30 12.48
N GLN A 73 -9.76 8.37 13.02
CA GLN A 73 -8.36 8.41 13.44
C GLN A 73 -8.04 7.33 14.49
N GLN A 74 -8.93 7.14 15.48
CA GLN A 74 -8.79 6.10 16.50
C GLN A 74 -8.93 4.69 15.90
N ALA A 75 -9.83 4.50 14.93
CA ALA A 75 -9.97 3.23 14.23
C ALA A 75 -8.70 2.86 13.47
N TRP A 76 -8.03 3.82 12.83
CA TRP A 76 -6.72 3.60 12.20
C TRP A 76 -5.65 3.22 13.23
N ALA A 77 -5.59 3.92 14.37
CA ALA A 77 -4.68 3.58 15.45
C ALA A 77 -4.89 2.16 15.99
N ALA A 78 -6.15 1.76 16.19
CA ALA A 78 -6.50 0.41 16.63
C ALA A 78 -6.06 -0.65 15.59
N ARG A 79 -6.32 -0.42 14.30
CA ARG A 79 -5.86 -1.31 13.22
C ARG A 79 -4.35 -1.51 13.24
N GLY A 80 -3.56 -0.46 13.43
CA GLY A 80 -2.09 -0.57 13.52
C GLY A 80 -1.58 -1.26 14.79
N GLN A 81 -2.32 -1.19 15.89
CA GLN A 81 -2.00 -1.92 17.12
C GLN A 81 -2.32 -3.42 17.01
N GLU A 82 -3.40 -3.76 16.32
CA GLU A 82 -3.84 -5.14 16.09
C GLU A 82 -3.10 -5.81 14.93
N LEU A 83 -2.47 -5.02 14.04
CA LEU A 83 -1.77 -5.52 12.88
C LEU A 83 -0.58 -6.39 13.31
N THR A 84 -0.55 -7.61 12.79
CA THR A 84 0.58 -8.51 12.97
C THR A 84 1.26 -8.79 11.63
N PRO A 85 2.56 -9.09 11.62
CA PRO A 85 3.28 -9.48 10.41
C PRO A 85 2.72 -10.74 9.74
N LEU A 86 1.96 -11.57 10.47
CA LEU A 86 1.38 -12.82 9.97
C LEU A 86 0.03 -12.60 9.25
N ASP A 87 -0.63 -11.47 9.47
CA ASP A 87 -1.91 -11.16 8.83
C ASP A 87 -1.70 -10.48 7.48
N ILE A 88 -1.25 -11.26 6.50
CA ILE A 88 -0.99 -10.80 5.13
C ILE A 88 -2.23 -10.15 4.50
N ARG A 89 -3.44 -10.62 4.86
CA ARG A 89 -4.69 -10.05 4.34
C ARG A 89 -4.94 -8.67 4.93
N ALA A 90 -4.74 -8.49 6.24
CA ALA A 90 -4.85 -7.19 6.87
C ALA A 90 -3.79 -6.21 6.36
N ILE A 91 -2.54 -6.65 6.18
CA ILE A 91 -1.46 -5.83 5.61
C ILE A 91 -1.86 -5.27 4.23
N LYS A 92 -2.33 -6.14 3.33
CA LYS A 92 -2.76 -5.73 1.99
C LYS A 92 -3.94 -4.77 2.01
N ARG A 93 -4.92 -5.04 2.88
CA ARG A 93 -6.11 -4.20 3.03
C ARG A 93 -5.75 -2.82 3.58
N ILE A 94 -4.98 -2.76 4.65
CA ILE A 94 -4.52 -1.50 5.25
C ILE A 94 -3.75 -0.66 4.25
N ARG A 95 -2.84 -1.28 3.47
CA ARG A 95 -2.11 -0.56 2.43
C ARG A 95 -3.05 0.06 1.40
N LYS A 96 -3.98 -0.73 0.86
CA LYS A 96 -4.97 -0.23 -0.10
C LYS A 96 -5.83 0.89 0.50
N GLU A 97 -6.42 0.68 1.67
CA GLU A 97 -7.29 1.67 2.32
C GLU A 97 -6.55 2.95 2.68
N ALA A 98 -5.25 2.87 3.02
CA ALA A 98 -4.43 4.04 3.29
C ALA A 98 -4.08 4.78 1.99
N ASP A 99 -3.70 4.05 0.94
CA ASP A 99 -3.48 4.63 -0.39
C ASP A 99 -4.75 5.34 -0.87
N ASP A 100 -5.91 4.67 -0.82
CA ASP A 100 -7.22 5.22 -1.22
C ASP A 100 -7.58 6.50 -0.42
N LEU A 101 -7.24 6.56 0.87
CA LEU A 101 -7.50 7.74 1.73
C LEU A 101 -6.58 8.92 1.39
N LEU A 102 -5.35 8.63 0.96
CA LEU A 102 -4.30 9.62 0.74
C LEU A 102 -4.22 10.10 -0.71
N ILE A 103 -5.03 9.53 -1.61
CA ILE A 103 -5.28 10.13 -2.92
C ILE A 103 -5.92 11.50 -2.66
N ILE A 104 -5.17 12.55 -3.02
CA ILE A 104 -5.68 13.90 -3.14
C ILE A 104 -6.17 13.98 -4.58
N ASP A 105 -7.49 14.13 -4.79
CA ASP A 105 -7.98 14.61 -6.07
C ASP A 105 -7.43 16.02 -6.25
N ASP A 106 -6.56 16.20 -7.24
CA ASP A 106 -6.19 17.54 -7.74
C ASP A 106 -7.35 18.14 -8.57
N GLU A 107 -8.58 17.61 -8.47
CA GLU A 107 -9.79 18.05 -9.19
C GLU A 107 -10.46 19.32 -8.60
N ASP A 108 -9.69 20.18 -7.92
CA ASP A 108 -10.07 21.56 -7.61
C ASP A 108 -9.39 22.56 -8.58
N GLU A 109 -8.96 22.12 -9.77
CA GLU A 109 -8.66 22.97 -10.92
C GLU A 109 -9.87 23.01 -11.88
N ASP A 110 -10.96 23.67 -11.46
CA ASP A 110 -11.97 24.17 -12.39
C ASP A 110 -11.39 25.40 -13.13
N ASP A 111 -10.85 25.21 -14.32
CA ASP A 111 -10.86 26.24 -15.38
C ASP A 111 -11.24 25.59 -16.71
N ASP A 112 -12.44 25.94 -17.16
CA ASP A 112 -13.08 25.52 -18.39
C ASP A 112 -12.23 25.94 -19.62
N GLU A 113 -12.04 25.06 -20.61
CA GLU A 113 -12.35 25.35 -22.02
C GLU A 113 -12.04 24.16 -22.96
N GLU A 114 -13.13 23.67 -23.56
CA GLU A 114 -13.29 23.02 -24.86
C GLU A 114 -12.71 21.61 -25.09
N ALA A 115 -13.66 20.67 -25.04
CA ALA A 115 -13.62 19.45 -25.83
C ALA A 115 -13.41 19.79 -27.31
N ASP A 116 -12.34 19.26 -27.88
CA ASP A 116 -12.29 18.58 -29.17
C ASP A 116 -10.81 18.41 -29.57
N ASP A 117 -10.23 17.24 -29.31
CA ASP A 117 -9.25 16.69 -30.24
C ASP A 117 -9.33 15.15 -30.25
N ASP A 118 -9.53 14.65 -31.46
CA ASP A 118 -9.83 13.29 -31.85
C ASP A 118 -8.80 12.25 -31.38
N GLY A 119 -9.32 11.06 -31.05
CA GLY A 119 -8.72 9.81 -31.53
C GLY A 119 -7.98 8.97 -30.50
N ALA A 120 -8.69 8.05 -29.84
CA ALA A 120 -8.09 6.87 -29.26
C ALA A 120 -9.07 5.69 -29.14
N ASP A 121 -9.66 5.27 -30.26
CA ASP A 121 -9.99 3.85 -30.43
C ASP A 121 -8.73 3.17 -31.00
N VAL A 122 -7.85 2.74 -30.10
CA VAL A 122 -6.86 1.71 -30.42
C VAL A 122 -7.12 0.55 -29.47
N ASP A 123 -8.05 -0.30 -29.91
CA ASP A 123 -8.12 -1.69 -29.51
C ASP A 123 -6.71 -2.28 -29.66
N ALA A 124 -6.08 -2.57 -28.52
CA ALA A 124 -4.93 -3.44 -28.49
C ALA A 124 -5.42 -4.88 -28.71
N ASP A 125 -5.74 -5.19 -29.96
CA ASP A 125 -5.72 -6.56 -30.45
C ASP A 125 -4.25 -6.99 -30.49
N ASP A 126 -3.84 -7.59 -29.38
CA ASP A 126 -2.60 -8.34 -29.21
C ASP A 126 -2.64 -9.54 -30.18
N ASP A 127 -2.21 -9.30 -31.42
CA ASP A 127 -1.89 -10.31 -32.42
C ASP A 127 -0.75 -11.20 -31.90
N LEU A 128 -1.11 -12.17 -31.06
CA LEU A 128 -0.30 -13.35 -30.80
C LEU A 128 -0.27 -14.20 -32.08
N ALA A 129 0.64 -13.85 -32.98
CA ALA A 129 1.07 -14.70 -34.07
C ALA A 129 1.81 -15.93 -33.51
N GLU A 130 1.05 -16.96 -33.12
CA GLU A 130 1.53 -18.33 -33.03
C GLU A 130 1.73 -18.84 -34.47
N GLY A 131 2.95 -18.70 -34.98
CA GLY A 131 3.35 -19.23 -36.27
C GLY A 131 4.62 -20.05 -36.13
N ASP A 132 4.47 -21.37 -35.96
CA ASP A 132 5.29 -22.37 -36.64
C ASP A 132 4.70 -23.78 -36.42
N GLU A 133 3.68 -24.13 -37.21
CA GLU A 133 3.30 -25.52 -37.47
C GLU A 133 3.35 -25.73 -39.00
N ASP A 134 4.56 -25.86 -39.53
CA ASP A 134 4.78 -26.40 -40.88
C ASP A 134 4.56 -27.92 -40.83
N GLU A 135 3.31 -28.34 -41.04
CA GLU A 135 2.99 -29.66 -41.57
C GLU A 135 3.22 -29.63 -43.08
N ASP A 136 4.31 -30.23 -43.56
CA ASP A 136 4.39 -30.72 -44.94
C ASP A 136 4.72 -32.23 -44.91
N GLU A 137 3.70 -32.98 -45.32
CA GLU A 137 3.73 -34.42 -45.56
C GLU A 137 4.63 -34.79 -46.76
N ASP A 138 5.17 -36.00 -46.67
CA ASP A 138 5.55 -36.90 -47.78
C ASP A 138 6.74 -36.53 -48.70
N ASP A 139 7.77 -37.37 -48.65
CA ASP A 139 8.00 -38.41 -49.68
C ASP A 139 9.50 -38.68 -49.95
N ASP A 140 9.77 -39.96 -50.16
CA ASP A 140 10.83 -40.56 -50.97
C ASP A 140 12.32 -40.34 -50.63
N GLY A 141 13.04 -41.47 -50.58
CA GLY A 141 14.31 -41.51 -51.29
C GLY A 141 15.58 -41.80 -50.49
N THR A 142 15.79 -43.09 -50.21
CA THR A 142 17.03 -43.85 -50.50
C THR A 142 18.42 -43.36 -50.03
N LEU A 143 19.12 -44.33 -49.39
CA LEU A 143 20.56 -44.65 -49.45
C LEU A 143 21.48 -43.67 -48.69
N GLU A 144 22.43 -44.13 -47.87
CA GLU A 144 23.48 -45.14 -48.12
C GLU A 144 24.00 -45.75 -46.80
#